data_AF-E6Q5A8-F1
#
_entry.id   AF-E6Q5A8-F1
#
_cell.length_a   1.000
_cell.length_b   1.000
_cell.length_c   1.000
_cell.angle_alpha   90.00
_cell.angle_beta   90.00
_cell.angle_gamma   90.00
#
_symmetry.space_group_name_H-M   'P 1'
#
loop_
_entity.id
_entity.type
_entity.pdbx_description
1 polymer ?
#
loop_
_entity_poly.entity_id
_entity_poly.type
_entity_poly.pdbx_seq_one_letter_code
_entity_poly.pdbx_strand_id
1 'polypeptide(L)' 'MDAVASPEHLAAARRVRAALSLLEGSADARALGILGEDPRLLAAVAAEPALRALLEQGPEPAEPGRSLRILAEAADTLL' A
#
# COMPACT_ATOMS: atom_id res chain seq x y z
N MET A 1 -18.42 13.39 15.25
CA MET A 1 -17.02 12.94 15.39
C MET A 1 -16.28 13.57 14.23
N ASP A 2 -15.44 14.56 14.50
CA ASP A 2 -14.74 15.27 13.43
C ASP A 2 -13.73 14.34 12.75
N ALA A 3 -13.58 14.48 11.43
CA ALA A 3 -12.63 13.68 10.69
C ALA A 3 -11.20 14.06 11.09
N VAL A 4 -10.45 13.11 11.65
CA VAL A 4 -9.06 13.30 12.10
C VAL A 4 -8.03 13.25 10.97
N ALA A 5 -8.47 13.01 9.73
CA ALA A 5 -7.62 12.92 8.55
C ALA A 5 -8.29 13.61 7.35
N SER A 6 -7.48 14.17 6.44
CA SER A 6 -7.99 14.79 5.22
C SER A 6 -8.59 13.74 4.27
N PRO A 7 -9.51 14.14 3.37
CA PRO A 7 -10.03 13.26 2.33
C PRO A 7 -8.93 12.62 1.46
N GLU A 8 -7.83 13.33 1.24
CA GLU A 8 -6.67 12.85 0.47
C GLU A 8 -5.97 11.70 1.18
N HIS A 9 -5.70 11.83 2.49
CA HIS A 9 -5.11 10.74 3.28
C HIS A 9 -6.02 9.52 3.31
N LEU A 10 -7.34 9.72 3.39
CA LEU A 10 -8.32 8.64 3.34
C LEU A 10 -8.36 7.95 1.96
N ALA A 11 -8.19 8.70 0.87
CA ALA A 11 -8.10 8.15 -0.48
C ALA A 11 -6.80 7.32 -0.66
N ALA A 12 -5.66 7.87 -0.25
CA ALA A 12 -4.37 7.16 -0.29
C ALA A 12 -4.42 5.86 0.53
N ALA A 13 -4.93 5.92 1.76
CA ALA A 13 -5.08 4.75 2.62
C ALA A 13 -6.01 3.68 2.03
N ARG A 14 -7.07 4.07 1.32
CA ARG A 14 -7.95 3.11 0.62
C ARG A 14 -7.23 2.39 -0.52
N ARG A 15 -6.42 3.11 -1.31
CA ARG A 15 -5.61 2.51 -2.39
C ARG A 15 -4.61 1.50 -1.84
N VAL A 16 -3.87 1.89 -0.80
CA VAL A 16 -2.91 1.01 -0.12
C VAL A 16 -3.59 -0.25 0.42
N ARG A 17 -4.73 -0.12 1.11
CA ARG A 17 -5.48 -1.29 1.61
C ARG A 17 -5.96 -2.20 0.49
N ALA A 18 -6.44 -1.64 -0.61
CA ALA A 18 -6.86 -2.44 -1.76
C ALA A 18 -5.68 -3.21 -2.37
N ALA A 19 -4.51 -2.58 -2.50
CA ALA A 19 -3.31 -3.24 -2.98
C ALA A 19 -2.85 -4.36 -2.05
N LEU A 20 -2.80 -4.12 -0.73
CA LEU A 20 -2.47 -5.16 0.25
C LEU A 20 -3.43 -6.35 0.17
N SER A 21 -4.73 -6.09 0.05
CA SER A 21 -5.73 -7.16 -0.11
C SER A 21 -5.53 -7.98 -1.38
N LEU A 22 -5.12 -7.36 -2.49
CA LEU A 22 -4.77 -8.07 -3.73
C LEU A 22 -3.52 -8.93 -3.56
N LEU A 23 -2.50 -8.41 -2.87
CA LEU A 23 -1.26 -9.15 -2.61
C LEU A 23 -1.52 -10.37 -1.72
N GLU A 24 -2.30 -10.18 -0.65
CA GLU A 24 -2.70 -11.27 0.26
C GLU A 24 -3.55 -12.32 -0.47
N GLY A 25 -4.58 -11.89 -1.21
CA GLY A 25 -5.47 -12.79 -1.92
C GLY A 25 -4.82 -13.55 -3.08
N SER A 26 -3.67 -13.11 -3.57
CA SER A 26 -2.92 -13.73 -4.67
C SER A 26 -1.65 -14.45 -4.23
N ALA A 27 -1.33 -14.48 -2.93
CA ALA A 27 -0.05 -14.96 -2.42
C ALA A 27 0.28 -16.39 -2.89
N ASP A 28 -0.67 -17.33 -2.78
CA ASP A 28 -0.48 -18.73 -3.18
C ASP A 28 -0.28 -18.86 -4.70
N ALA A 29 -1.10 -18.17 -5.50
CA ALA A 29 -0.99 -18.20 -6.95
C ALA A 29 0.37 -17.63 -7.42
N ARG A 30 0.81 -16.52 -6.82
CA ARG A 30 2.13 -15.92 -7.06
C ARG A 30 3.27 -16.88 -6.69
N ALA A 31 3.15 -17.57 -5.55
CA ALA A 31 4.16 -18.54 -5.10
C ALA A 31 4.31 -19.73 -6.07
N LEU A 32 3.24 -20.10 -6.77
CA LEU A 32 3.24 -21.13 -7.82
C LEU A 32 3.64 -20.60 -9.20
N GLY A 33 3.99 -19.30 -9.32
CA GLY A 33 4.32 -18.66 -10.60
C GLY A 33 3.11 -18.36 -11.49
N ILE A 34 1.89 -18.44 -10.94
CA ILE A 34 0.63 -18.16 -11.64
C ILE A 34 0.26 -16.71 -11.37
N LEU A 35 0.93 -15.79 -12.04
CA LEU A 35 0.58 -14.37 -12.03
C LEU A 35 -0.39 -14.09 -13.18
N GLY A 36 -1.63 -13.73 -12.86
CA GLY A 36 -2.63 -13.33 -13.86
C GLY A 36 -2.30 -11.99 -14.50
N GLU A 37 -3.05 -11.62 -15.54
CA GLU A 37 -2.89 -10.36 -16.27
C GLU A 37 -3.69 -9.18 -15.67
N ASP A 38 -4.23 -9.32 -14.45
CA ASP A 38 -4.99 -8.23 -13.79
C ASP A 38 -4.05 -7.03 -13.57
N PRO A 39 -4.30 -5.89 -14.25
CA PRO A 39 -3.44 -4.70 -14.14
C PRO A 39 -3.32 -4.18 -12.71
N ARG A 40 -4.35 -4.37 -11.87
CA ARG A 40 -4.34 -3.93 -10.47
C ARG A 40 -3.43 -4.79 -9.62
N LEU A 41 -3.43 -6.10 -9.85
CA LEU A 41 -2.50 -7.01 -9.18
C LEU A 41 -1.07 -6.73 -9.61
N LEU A 42 -0.83 -6.49 -10.91
CA LEU A 42 0.50 -6.15 -11.42
C LEU A 42 1.03 -4.85 -10.79
N ALA A 43 0.19 -3.81 -10.69
CA ALA A 43 0.55 -2.57 -10.01
C ALA A 43 0.84 -2.80 -8.51
N ALA A 44 0.02 -3.60 -7.82
CA ALA A 44 0.25 -3.93 -6.41
C ALA A 44 1.58 -4.70 -6.20
N VAL A 45 1.91 -5.64 -7.08
CA VAL A 45 3.18 -6.39 -7.04
C VAL A 45 4.36 -5.47 -7.29
N ALA A 46 4.26 -4.55 -8.26
CA ALA A 46 5.31 -3.57 -8.52
C ALA A 46 5.51 -2.60 -7.34
N ALA A 47 4.44 -2.26 -6.62
CA ALA A 47 4.46 -1.37 -5.47
C ALA A 47 4.90 -2.03 -4.15
N GLU A 48 5.10 -3.35 -4.12
CA GLU A 48 5.38 -4.13 -2.92
C GLU A 48 6.56 -3.59 -2.07
N PRO A 49 7.68 -3.08 -2.66
CA PRO A 49 8.74 -2.43 -1.88
C PRO A 49 8.30 -1.15 -1.16
N ALA A 50 7.47 -0.32 -1.80
CA ALA A 50 6.95 0.91 -1.20
C ALA A 50 5.93 0.61 -0.10
N LEU A 51 5.09 -0.41 -0.31
CA LEU A 51 4.13 -0.89 0.69
C LEU A 51 4.85 -1.45 1.92
N ARG A 52 5.95 -2.20 1.74
CA ARG A 52 6.79 -2.66 2.85
C ARG A 52 7.43 -1.51 3.61
N ALA A 53 7.99 -0.52 2.91
CA ALA A 53 8.58 0.67 3.55
C ALA A 53 7.57 1.48 4.38
N LEU A 54 6.28 1.44 4.02
CA LEU A 54 5.20 2.03 4.80
C LEU A 54 4.87 1.23 6.07
N LEU A 55 4.86 -0.11 5.98
CA LEU A 55 4.40 -0.99 7.05
C LEU A 55 5.51 -1.38 8.04
N GLU A 56 6.74 -1.48 7.58
CA GLU A 56 7.88 -1.87 8.40
C GLU A 56 8.36 -0.66 9.22
N GLN A 57 8.26 -0.80 10.55
CA GLN A 57 8.73 0.21 11.49
C GLN A 57 9.99 -0.28 12.22
N GLY A 58 11.02 0.56 12.23
CA GLY A 58 12.22 0.37 13.04
C GLY A 58 11.99 0.73 14.52
N PRO A 59 13.06 0.80 15.34
CA PRO A 59 12.92 1.13 16.77
C PRO A 59 12.49 2.58 17.02
N GLU A 60 12.67 3.46 16.05
CA GLU A 60 12.34 4.88 16.18
C GLU A 60 10.84 5.17 15.95
N PRO A 61 10.25 6.10 16.72
CA PRO A 61 8.87 6.52 16.50
C PRO A 61 8.73 7.23 15.15
N ALA A 62 7.60 6.98 14.48
CA ALA A 62 7.28 7.64 13.23
C ALA A 62 6.44 8.91 13.50
N GLU A 63 7.00 10.07 13.15
CA GLU A 63 6.27 11.33 13.18
C GLU A 63 5.12 11.34 12.17
N PRO A 64 3.93 11.91 12.50
CA PRO A 64 2.77 11.87 11.61
C PRO A 64 3.04 12.38 10.20
N GLY A 65 3.80 13.48 10.05
CA GLY A 65 4.15 14.03 8.74
C GLY A 65 5.00 13.09 7.89
N ARG A 66 5.88 12.30 8.52
CA ARG A 66 6.66 11.26 7.84
C ARG A 66 5.75 10.13 7.38
N SER A 67 4.87 9.63 8.24
CA SER A 67 3.95 8.54 7.91
C SER A 67 2.99 8.92 6.78
N LEU A 68 2.47 10.14 6.79
CA LEU A 68 1.57 10.65 5.75
C LEU A 68 2.28 10.81 4.39
N ARG A 69 3.55 11.25 4.39
CA ARG A 69 4.36 11.31 3.17
C ARG A 69 4.61 9.94 2.58
N ILE A 70 5.03 8.97 3.40
CA ILE A 70 5.29 7.59 2.93
C ILE A 70 3.99 6.94 2.43
N LEU A 71 2.86 7.24 3.08
CA LEU A 71 1.54 6.79 2.61
C LEU A 71 1.20 7.33 1.22
N ALA A 72 1.47 8.62 0.97
CA ALA A 72 1.24 9.24 -0.33
C ALA A 72 2.17 8.63 -1.40
N GLU A 73 3.47 8.51 -1.11
CA GLU A 73 4.46 7.88 -1.99
C GLU A 73 4.06 6.45 -2.37
N ALA A 74 3.59 5.65 -1.40
CA ALA A 74 3.11 4.28 -1.64
C ALA A 74 1.77 4.23 -2.40
N ALA A 75 0.95 5.27 -2.31
CA ALA A 75 -0.31 5.35 -3.04
C ALA A 75 -0.12 5.81 -4.50
N ASP A 76 0.91 6.62 -4.78
CA ASP A 76 1.22 7.12 -6.12
C ASP A 76 1.83 6.04 -7.03
N THR A 77 2.45 5.00 -6.45
CA THR A 77 2.93 3.83 -7.20
C THR A 77 1.81 2.87 -7.63
N LEU A 78 0.57 3.10 -7.16
CA LEU A 78 -0.62 2.28 -7.44
C LEU A 78 -1.54 2.91 -8.52
N LEU A 79 -1.07 3.94 -9.23
CA LEU A 79 -1.80 4.68 -10.26
C LEU A 79 -1.71 4.05 -11.64
#